data_AF-A0A9Q4L611-F1
#
_entry.id   AF-A0A9Q4L611-F1
#
_cell.length_a   1.000
_cell.length_b   1.000
_cell.length_c   1.000
_cell.angle_alpha   90.00
_cell.angle_beta   90.00
_cell.angle_gamma   90.00
#
_symmetry.space_group_name_H-M   'P 1'
#
loop_
_entity.id
_entity.type
_entity.pdbx_description
1 polymer ?
#
loop_
_entity_poly.entity_id
_entity_poly.type
_entity_poly.pdbx_seq_one_letter_code
_entity_poly.pdbx_strand_id
1 'polypeptide(L)'
;MRVDETPVVLKLTEHERLSPDRSLDLVRHSPAGFEWGYTGSGPAQLACALLLDYFDDESVAHQYYIQFRNEVVSQLVCGGPADCWHLTGDDIEAALGGFQDRHAPTPDGGVASTSLPVNWSVVSRADRTVFQRQDIDHYVVLGDGSEEWLIILCSQGDRAYPAPLDHRTLPVETDPAPAVQELVAESNDLIEPDEEDT
;
A
#
# COMPACT_ATOMS: atom_id res chain seq x y z
N MET A 1 -14.96 5.77 -13.58
CA MET A 1 -14.89 5.96 -15.05
C MET A 1 -13.86 7.03 -15.36
N ARG A 2 -13.43 7.20 -16.62
CA ARG A 2 -12.62 8.36 -17.01
C ARG A 2 -13.45 9.32 -17.87
N VAL A 3 -13.31 10.62 -17.64
CA VAL A 3 -13.91 11.69 -18.46
C VAL A 3 -12.75 12.53 -18.97
N ASP A 4 -12.54 12.57 -20.29
CA ASP A 4 -11.38 13.24 -20.90
C ASP A 4 -10.05 12.82 -20.26
N GLU A 5 -9.83 11.50 -20.15
CA GLU A 5 -8.70 10.85 -19.45
C GLU A 5 -8.63 11.11 -17.93
N THR A 6 -9.48 11.99 -17.39
CA THR A 6 -9.49 12.34 -15.97
C THR A 6 -10.26 11.28 -15.18
N PRO A 7 -9.65 10.69 -14.14
CA PRO A 7 -10.33 9.78 -13.22
C PRO A 7 -11.53 10.43 -12.53
N VAL A 8 -12.72 9.85 -12.66
CA VAL A 8 -13.95 10.29 -11.98
C VAL A 8 -14.56 9.12 -11.22
N VAL A 9 -14.71 9.31 -9.91
CA VAL A 9 -15.33 8.39 -8.96
C VAL A 9 -16.62 9.01 -8.46
N LEU A 10 -17.74 8.31 -8.61
CA LEU A 10 -19.06 8.79 -8.25
C LEU A 10 -19.64 7.94 -7.13
N LYS A 11 -20.07 8.59 -6.06
CA LYS A 11 -20.90 8.01 -5.01
C LYS A 11 -22.36 8.15 -5.42
N LEU A 12 -22.89 7.13 -6.09
CA LEU A 12 -24.23 7.21 -6.71
C LEU A 12 -25.37 7.36 -5.70
N THR A 13 -25.18 6.91 -4.46
CA THR A 13 -26.15 7.09 -3.37
C THR A 13 -26.35 8.56 -3.03
N GLU A 14 -25.27 9.33 -2.98
CA GLU A 14 -25.27 10.76 -2.62
C GLU A 14 -25.19 11.69 -3.83
N HIS A 15 -25.05 11.13 -5.04
CA HIS A 15 -24.87 11.85 -6.30
C HIS A 15 -23.67 12.82 -6.28
N GLU A 16 -22.63 12.44 -5.54
CA GLU A 16 -21.43 13.26 -5.33
C GLU A 16 -20.19 12.62 -5.98
N ARG A 17 -19.20 13.46 -6.29
CA ARG A 17 -17.87 13.02 -6.70
C ARG A 17 -17.00 12.83 -5.46
N LEU A 18 -16.35 11.68 -5.36
CA LEU A 18 -15.37 11.46 -4.30
C LEU A 18 -14.17 12.41 -4.52
N SER A 19 -13.87 13.23 -3.52
CA SER A 19 -12.71 14.14 -3.52
C SER A 19 -11.47 13.43 -2.93
N PRO A 20 -10.25 13.71 -3.42
CA PRO A 20 -9.02 13.22 -2.80
C PRO A 20 -8.65 13.95 -1.49
N ASP A 21 -9.25 15.08 -1.15
CA ASP A 21 -8.78 15.97 -0.07
C ASP A 21 -8.62 15.24 1.28
N ARG A 22 -9.70 14.61 1.79
CA ARG A 22 -9.64 13.89 3.07
C ARG A 22 -8.60 12.77 3.10
N SER A 23 -8.42 12.06 1.99
CA SER A 23 -7.43 10.98 1.95
C SER A 23 -6.01 11.51 1.78
N LEU A 24 -5.82 12.67 1.15
CA LEU A 24 -4.54 13.35 1.04
C LEU A 24 -4.07 13.93 2.37
N ASP A 25 -5.03 14.39 3.19
CA ASP A 25 -4.76 14.83 4.56
C ASP A 25 -4.32 13.65 5.43
N LEU A 26 -4.92 12.47 5.26
CA LEU A 26 -4.51 11.26 5.99
C LEU A 26 -3.20 10.65 5.47
N VAL A 27 -3.06 10.48 4.16
CA VAL A 27 -1.86 9.92 3.51
C VAL A 27 -1.65 10.52 2.12
N ARG A 28 -0.46 11.06 1.88
CA ARG A 28 -0.16 11.84 0.68
C ARG A 28 0.50 11.02 -0.44
N HIS A 29 -0.17 9.97 -0.93
CA HIS A 29 0.36 9.11 -2.01
C HIS A 29 0.37 9.76 -3.38
N SER A 30 -0.75 10.38 -3.77
CA SER A 30 -0.92 10.89 -5.13
C SER A 30 -1.70 12.21 -5.15
N PRO A 31 -1.01 13.35 -4.99
CA PRO A 31 -1.61 14.67 -5.20
C PRO A 31 -2.11 14.87 -6.65
N ALA A 32 -1.65 14.05 -7.59
CA ALA A 32 -2.09 14.05 -8.97
C ALA A 32 -3.50 13.45 -9.16
N GLY A 33 -4.02 12.74 -8.15
CA GLY A 33 -5.37 12.18 -8.14
C GLY A 33 -5.43 10.66 -8.09
N PHE A 34 -6.65 10.14 -8.26
CA PHE A 34 -6.97 8.72 -8.15
C PHE A 34 -6.62 7.93 -9.39
N GLU A 35 -6.19 6.69 -9.21
CA GLU A 35 -6.09 5.72 -10.31
C GLU A 35 -6.55 4.33 -9.84
N TRP A 36 -6.67 3.37 -10.76
CA TRP A 36 -7.13 2.01 -10.47
C TRP A 36 -6.68 1.04 -11.56
N GLY A 37 -6.85 -0.26 -11.30
CA GLY A 37 -6.53 -1.33 -12.26
C GLY A 37 -5.06 -1.75 -12.27
N TYR A 38 -4.29 -1.26 -11.31
CA TYR A 38 -2.90 -1.64 -11.07
C TYR A 38 -2.50 -1.34 -9.61
N THR A 39 -1.29 -1.73 -9.21
CA THR A 39 -0.74 -1.41 -7.87
C THR A 39 0.14 -0.17 -7.94
N GLY A 40 -0.09 0.81 -7.06
CA GLY A 40 0.83 1.93 -6.85
C GLY A 40 0.20 3.10 -6.11
N SER A 41 0.79 4.29 -6.22
CA SER A 41 0.40 5.48 -5.44
C SER A 41 -1.01 6.01 -5.77
N GLY A 42 -1.38 6.13 -7.05
CA GLY A 42 -2.74 6.55 -7.44
C GLY A 42 -3.85 5.61 -6.94
N PRO A 43 -3.69 4.28 -7.12
CA PRO A 43 -4.58 3.27 -6.54
C PRO A 43 -4.56 3.22 -5.02
N ALA A 44 -3.43 3.51 -4.37
CA ALA A 44 -3.33 3.63 -2.91
C ALA A 44 -4.16 4.81 -2.40
N GLN A 45 -4.05 5.97 -3.06
CA GLN A 45 -4.83 7.16 -2.72
C GLN A 45 -6.34 6.90 -2.87
N LEU A 46 -6.74 6.20 -3.95
CA LEU A 46 -8.14 5.82 -4.16
C LEU A 46 -8.63 4.83 -3.09
N ALA A 47 -7.82 3.83 -2.75
CA ALA A 47 -8.16 2.87 -1.70
C ALA A 47 -8.41 3.58 -0.36
N CYS A 48 -7.52 4.50 0.02
CA CYS A 48 -7.67 5.30 1.23
C CYS A 48 -8.97 6.13 1.20
N ALA A 49 -9.23 6.83 0.08
CA ALA A 49 -10.43 7.64 -0.09
C ALA A 49 -11.72 6.82 0.00
N LEU A 50 -11.77 5.63 -0.61
CA LEU A 50 -12.94 4.76 -0.56
C LEU A 50 -13.22 4.24 0.85
N LEU A 51 -12.19 3.83 1.59
CA LEU A 51 -12.36 3.35 2.96
C LEU A 51 -12.75 4.49 3.92
N LEU A 52 -12.14 5.68 3.77
CA LEU A 52 -12.52 6.87 4.54
C LEU A 52 -13.96 7.30 4.29
N ASP A 53 -14.38 7.38 3.02
CA ASP A 53 -15.75 7.77 2.68
C ASP A 53 -16.78 6.76 3.18
N TYR A 54 -16.46 5.47 3.13
CA TYR A 54 -17.41 4.42 3.50
C TYR A 54 -17.53 4.22 5.02
N PHE A 55 -16.41 4.16 5.75
CA PHE A 55 -16.41 3.90 7.19
C PHE A 55 -16.42 5.16 8.05
N ASP A 56 -16.04 6.30 7.49
CA ASP A 56 -15.82 7.56 8.22
C ASP A 56 -14.88 7.39 9.42
N ASP A 57 -13.89 6.51 9.28
CA ASP A 57 -12.92 6.14 10.32
C ASP A 57 -11.51 6.10 9.74
N GLU A 58 -10.69 7.07 10.15
CA GLU A 58 -9.29 7.20 9.73
C GLU A 58 -8.42 6.03 10.18
N SER A 59 -8.69 5.45 11.34
CA SER A 59 -7.94 4.29 11.84
C SER A 59 -8.19 3.07 10.96
N VAL A 60 -9.45 2.82 10.59
CA VAL A 60 -9.82 1.73 9.67
C VAL A 60 -9.19 1.97 8.30
N ALA A 61 -9.33 3.19 7.75
CA ALA A 61 -8.76 3.51 6.44
C ALA A 61 -7.24 3.32 6.42
N HIS A 62 -6.52 3.93 7.38
CA HIS A 62 -5.07 3.85 7.51
C HIS A 62 -4.58 2.41 7.70
N GLN A 63 -5.31 1.60 8.46
CA GLN A 63 -4.96 0.20 8.70
C GLN A 63 -5.09 -0.68 7.45
N TYR A 64 -6.12 -0.48 6.62
CA TYR A 64 -6.49 -1.47 5.60
C TYR A 64 -6.27 -1.02 4.16
N TYR A 65 -6.03 0.25 3.87
CA TYR A 65 -6.05 0.74 2.49
C TYR A 65 -4.98 0.13 1.58
N ILE A 66 -3.78 -0.22 2.08
CA ILE A 66 -2.75 -0.89 1.25
C ILE A 66 -3.20 -2.28 0.84
N GLN A 67 -3.79 -3.04 1.77
CA GLN A 67 -4.34 -4.36 1.46
C GLN A 67 -5.56 -4.25 0.53
N PHE A 68 -6.45 -3.30 0.81
CA PHE A 68 -7.61 -3.00 -0.02
C PHE A 68 -7.22 -2.58 -1.44
N ARG A 69 -6.17 -1.78 -1.58
CA ARG A 69 -5.57 -1.46 -2.88
C ARG A 69 -5.14 -2.73 -3.61
N ASN A 70 -4.34 -3.55 -2.95
CA ASN A 70 -3.74 -4.73 -3.58
C ASN A 70 -4.80 -5.73 -4.03
N GLU A 71 -5.85 -5.95 -3.24
CA GLU A 71 -6.84 -7.00 -3.49
C GLU A 71 -8.07 -6.50 -4.28
N VAL A 72 -8.45 -5.23 -4.13
CA VAL A 72 -9.67 -4.67 -4.74
C VAL A 72 -9.34 -3.63 -5.79
N VAL A 73 -8.70 -2.51 -5.42
CA VAL A 73 -8.53 -1.36 -6.33
C VAL A 73 -7.64 -1.70 -7.53
N SER A 74 -6.62 -2.54 -7.34
CA SER A 74 -5.73 -3.01 -8.41
C SER A 74 -6.44 -3.89 -9.44
N GLN A 75 -7.59 -4.46 -9.09
CA GLN A 75 -8.36 -5.37 -9.94
C GLN A 75 -9.53 -4.66 -10.64
N LEU A 76 -9.79 -3.38 -10.32
CA LEU A 76 -10.88 -2.62 -10.94
C LEU A 76 -10.58 -2.40 -12.42
N VAL A 77 -11.47 -2.90 -13.27
CA VAL A 77 -11.42 -2.69 -14.72
C VAL A 77 -12.70 -1.99 -15.15
N CYS A 78 -12.56 -0.88 -15.88
CA CYS A 78 -13.69 -0.32 -16.60
C CYS A 78 -14.05 -1.29 -17.73
N GLY A 79 -15.19 -1.95 -17.58
CA GLY A 79 -15.65 -2.97 -18.51
C GLY A 79 -17.13 -2.81 -18.84
N GLY A 80 -17.53 -3.27 -20.01
CA GLY A 80 -18.93 -3.28 -20.42
C GLY A 80 -19.44 -1.97 -21.03
N PRO A 81 -20.76 -1.84 -21.24
CA PRO A 81 -21.34 -0.79 -22.10
C PRO A 81 -21.16 0.65 -21.59
N ALA A 82 -20.94 0.82 -20.28
CA ALA A 82 -20.81 2.12 -19.62
C ALA A 82 -19.34 2.52 -19.34
N ASP A 83 -18.37 1.66 -19.70
CA ASP A 83 -16.94 1.89 -19.47
C ASP A 83 -16.60 2.33 -18.04
N CYS A 84 -17.22 1.65 -17.07
CA CYS A 84 -17.07 1.93 -15.65
C CYS A 84 -16.92 0.63 -14.85
N TRP A 85 -16.18 0.68 -13.75
CA TRP A 85 -16.27 -0.31 -12.69
C TRP A 85 -17.40 0.07 -11.72
N HIS A 86 -17.86 -0.91 -10.95
CA HIS A 86 -18.83 -0.73 -9.89
C HIS A 86 -18.34 -1.46 -8.64
N LEU A 87 -18.50 -0.82 -7.49
CA LEU A 87 -18.15 -1.36 -6.19
C LEU A 87 -19.24 -0.92 -5.21
N THR A 88 -19.82 -1.88 -4.49
CA THR A 88 -20.87 -1.64 -3.50
C THR A 88 -20.30 -1.57 -2.08
N GLY A 89 -21.08 -1.05 -1.13
CA GLY A 89 -20.73 -1.14 0.29
C GLY A 89 -20.52 -2.58 0.75
N ASP A 90 -21.39 -3.49 0.32
CA ASP A 90 -21.27 -4.92 0.63
C ASP A 90 -19.95 -5.51 0.11
N ASP A 91 -19.47 -5.08 -1.07
CA ASP A 91 -18.17 -5.51 -1.60
C ASP A 91 -17.00 -5.01 -0.73
N ILE A 92 -17.11 -3.78 -0.20
CA ILE A 92 -16.12 -3.18 0.70
C ILE A 92 -16.09 -3.93 2.03
N GLU A 93 -17.25 -4.16 2.65
CA GLU A 93 -17.36 -4.91 3.90
C GLU A 93 -16.87 -6.35 3.74
N ALA A 94 -17.26 -7.03 2.66
CA ALA A 94 -16.82 -8.39 2.38
C ALA A 94 -15.29 -8.50 2.22
N ALA A 95 -14.68 -7.52 1.54
CA ALA A 95 -13.23 -7.45 1.42
C ALA A 95 -12.57 -7.33 2.80
N LEU A 96 -12.99 -6.36 3.63
CA LEU A 96 -12.40 -6.14 4.95
C LEU A 96 -12.62 -7.32 5.92
N GLY A 97 -13.80 -7.95 5.87
CA GLY A 97 -14.05 -9.17 6.65
C GLY A 97 -13.05 -10.28 6.32
N GLY A 98 -12.76 -10.50 5.04
CA GLY A 98 -11.73 -11.45 4.61
C GLY A 98 -10.31 -11.07 5.04
N PHE A 99 -10.03 -9.78 5.24
CA PHE A 99 -8.73 -9.30 5.71
C PHE A 99 -8.54 -9.62 7.18
N GLN A 100 -9.58 -9.40 7.99
CA GLN A 100 -9.61 -9.70 9.42
C GLN A 100 -9.51 -11.20 9.71
N ASP A 101 -10.19 -12.04 8.94
CA ASP A 101 -10.13 -13.50 9.11
C ASP A 101 -8.73 -14.07 8.82
N ARG A 102 -8.00 -13.49 7.86
CA ARG A 102 -6.60 -13.88 7.58
C ARG A 102 -5.62 -13.31 8.59
N HIS A 103 -5.99 -12.23 9.28
CA HIS A 103 -5.21 -11.65 10.37
C HIS A 103 -5.43 -12.34 11.71
N ALA A 104 -6.48 -13.16 11.87
CA ALA A 104 -6.65 -14.02 13.04
C ALA A 104 -5.52 -15.07 13.06
N PRO A 105 -4.50 -14.93 13.92
CA PRO A 105 -3.40 -15.89 13.93
C PRO A 105 -3.90 -17.16 14.59
N THR A 106 -3.86 -18.29 13.89
CA THR A 106 -3.67 -19.56 14.58
C THR A 106 -2.30 -19.48 15.28
N PRO A 107 -2.20 -19.80 16.58
CA PRO A 107 -0.92 -19.83 17.28
C PRO A 107 -0.14 -21.07 16.82
N ASP A 108 0.31 -21.07 15.57
CA ASP A 108 1.38 -21.94 15.12
C ASP A 108 2.65 -21.35 15.72
N GLY A 109 3.16 -21.97 16.78
CA GLY A 109 4.30 -21.52 17.58
C GLY A 109 5.63 -21.46 16.82
N GLY A 110 5.66 -20.76 15.68
CA GLY A 110 6.84 -20.23 15.04
C GLY A 110 7.30 -19.00 15.80
N VAL A 111 8.60 -18.96 16.07
CA VAL A 111 9.26 -17.82 16.70
C VAL A 111 8.92 -16.58 15.86
N ALA A 112 8.18 -15.63 16.43
CA ALA A 112 8.00 -14.31 15.83
C ALA A 112 9.39 -13.81 15.45
N SER A 113 9.58 -13.42 14.18
CA SER A 113 10.83 -12.78 13.78
C SER A 113 10.89 -11.43 14.49
N THR A 114 11.57 -11.38 15.63
CA THR A 114 11.42 -10.37 16.69
C THR A 114 11.98 -8.99 16.36
N SER A 115 12.08 -8.59 15.09
CA SER A 115 12.80 -7.36 14.71
C SER A 115 12.08 -6.38 13.79
N LEU A 116 10.91 -6.71 13.25
CA LEU A 116 10.18 -5.78 12.38
C LEU A 116 9.07 -5.07 13.18
N PRO A 117 8.85 -3.76 12.95
CA PRO A 117 7.71 -3.07 13.52
C PRO A 117 6.38 -3.71 13.08
N VAL A 118 5.33 -3.56 13.89
CA VAL A 118 4.03 -4.24 13.72
C VAL A 118 3.33 -3.94 12.38
N ASN A 119 3.59 -2.78 11.80
CA ASN A 119 3.06 -2.34 10.51
C ASN A 119 3.87 -2.85 9.30
N TRP A 120 4.84 -3.75 9.51
CA TRP A 120 5.61 -4.39 8.45
C TRP A 120 5.26 -5.86 8.31
N SER A 121 5.23 -6.33 7.07
CA SER A 121 5.00 -7.72 6.70
C SER A 121 6.07 -8.23 5.75
N VAL A 122 6.31 -9.54 5.74
CA VAL A 122 7.33 -10.17 4.90
C VAL A 122 6.66 -11.05 3.84
N VAL A 123 7.06 -10.87 2.60
CA VAL A 123 6.66 -11.70 1.46
C VAL A 123 7.90 -12.31 0.82
N SER A 124 8.09 -13.62 1.01
CA SER A 124 9.14 -14.39 0.35
C SER A 124 8.70 -14.79 -1.06
N ARG A 125 9.55 -14.53 -2.05
CA ARG A 125 9.43 -15.04 -3.43
C ARG A 125 10.65 -15.92 -3.75
N ALA A 126 10.61 -16.64 -4.88
CA ALA A 126 11.66 -17.60 -5.23
C ALA A 126 13.06 -16.97 -5.40
N ASP A 127 13.13 -15.68 -5.74
CA ASP A 127 14.34 -14.92 -6.09
C ASP A 127 14.59 -13.70 -5.19
N ARG A 128 13.70 -13.42 -4.23
CA ARG A 128 13.78 -12.20 -3.41
C ARG A 128 12.94 -12.30 -2.15
N THR A 129 13.28 -11.49 -1.16
CA THR A 129 12.41 -11.21 -0.01
C THR A 129 11.95 -9.76 -0.06
N VAL A 130 10.65 -9.52 0.11
CA VAL A 130 10.07 -8.17 0.16
C VAL A 130 9.54 -7.92 1.56
N PHE A 131 9.99 -6.83 2.18
CA PHE A 131 9.46 -6.30 3.42
C PHE A 131 8.53 -5.14 3.06
N GLN A 132 7.26 -5.22 3.39
CA GLN A 132 6.26 -4.25 2.95
C GLN A 132 5.60 -3.57 4.16
N ARG A 133 5.53 -2.23 4.12
CA ARG A 133 4.68 -1.45 5.04
C ARG A 133 3.21 -1.63 4.69
N GLN A 134 2.41 -1.75 5.72
CA GLN A 134 0.95 -1.91 5.63
C GLN A 134 0.21 -0.58 5.64
N ASP A 135 0.89 0.47 6.06
CA ASP A 135 0.32 1.79 6.34
C ASP A 135 0.82 2.88 5.40
N ILE A 136 1.87 2.63 4.60
CA ILE A 136 2.29 3.44 3.44
C ILE A 136 2.88 2.55 2.35
N ASP A 137 2.94 3.06 1.12
CA ASP A 137 3.43 2.35 -0.05
C ASP A 137 4.97 2.29 -0.12
N HIS A 138 5.60 1.94 1.00
CA HIS A 138 7.03 1.69 1.10
C HIS A 138 7.31 0.20 1.24
N TYR A 139 8.40 -0.23 0.62
CA TYR A 139 8.89 -1.59 0.78
C TYR A 139 10.40 -1.65 0.64
N VAL A 140 10.99 -2.63 1.31
CA VAL A 140 12.40 -2.99 1.18
C VAL A 140 12.50 -4.30 0.38
N VAL A 141 13.23 -4.30 -0.72
CA VAL A 141 13.52 -5.51 -1.49
C VAL A 141 14.93 -5.98 -1.17
N LEU A 142 15.05 -7.22 -0.71
CA LEU A 142 16.31 -7.94 -0.58
C LEU A 142 16.41 -8.95 -1.74
N GLY A 143 17.28 -8.66 -2.71
CA GLY A 143 17.59 -9.55 -3.83
C GLY A 143 18.96 -10.19 -3.68
N ASP A 144 19.11 -11.44 -4.11
CA ASP A 144 20.40 -12.12 -4.18
C ASP A 144 21.15 -11.73 -5.46
N GLY A 145 22.27 -11.02 -5.32
CA GLY A 145 23.28 -10.94 -6.36
C GLY A 145 24.24 -12.14 -6.24
N SER A 146 24.93 -12.46 -7.33
CA SER A 146 25.93 -13.54 -7.34
C SER A 146 27.10 -13.32 -6.37
N GLU A 147 27.36 -12.07 -5.98
CA GLU A 147 28.49 -11.69 -5.12
C GLU A 147 28.09 -10.71 -4.00
N GLU A 148 26.96 -9.99 -4.16
CA GLU A 148 26.50 -8.96 -3.23
C GLU A 148 24.98 -9.02 -3.04
N TRP A 149 24.52 -8.75 -1.82
CA TRP A 149 23.13 -8.39 -1.54
C TRP A 149 22.84 -6.98 -2.07
N LEU A 150 21.72 -6.84 -2.77
CA LEU A 150 21.13 -5.54 -3.08
C LEU A 150 19.86 -5.36 -2.25
N ILE A 151 19.87 -4.32 -1.40
CA ILE A 151 18.78 -4.00 -0.49
C ILE A 151 18.24 -2.62 -0.88
N ILE A 152 16.99 -2.51 -1.29
CA ILE A 152 16.45 -1.27 -1.85
C ILE A 152 15.18 -0.88 -1.11
N LEU A 153 15.15 0.32 -0.53
CA LEU A 153 13.93 0.99 -0.09
C LEU A 153 13.31 1.70 -1.28
N CYS A 154 12.06 1.39 -1.59
CA CYS A 154 11.34 1.95 -2.72
C CYS A 154 9.93 2.36 -2.32
N SER A 155 9.35 3.29 -3.08
CA SER A 155 7.90 3.44 -3.21
C SER A 155 7.40 2.80 -4.51
N GLN A 156 6.20 2.22 -4.50
CA GLN A 156 5.58 1.65 -5.71
C GLN A 156 4.82 2.75 -6.45
N GLY A 157 5.52 3.86 -6.75
CA GLY A 157 5.14 4.68 -7.90
C GLY A 157 5.21 3.81 -9.17
N ASP A 158 4.30 4.06 -10.12
CA ASP A 158 4.08 3.26 -11.33
C ASP A 158 5.38 2.77 -12.01
N ARG A 159 5.70 1.46 -11.87
CA ARG A 159 6.30 0.51 -12.87
C ARG A 159 7.32 -0.51 -12.34
N ALA A 160 7.62 -1.46 -13.25
CA ALA A 160 8.69 -2.47 -13.26
C ALA A 160 10.10 -2.00 -12.83
N TYR A 161 10.32 -0.69 -12.69
CA TYR A 161 11.55 -0.06 -12.20
C TYR A 161 11.15 0.97 -11.14
N PRO A 162 10.94 0.55 -9.88
CA PRO A 162 10.59 1.49 -8.83
C PRO A 162 11.72 2.50 -8.62
N ALA A 163 11.37 3.76 -8.37
CA ALA A 163 12.34 4.76 -7.97
C ALA A 163 12.86 4.41 -6.57
N PRO A 164 14.15 4.07 -6.41
CA PRO A 164 14.70 3.81 -5.09
C PRO A 164 14.68 5.10 -4.28
N LEU A 165 14.09 5.03 -3.09
CA LEU A 165 14.15 6.07 -2.07
C LEU A 165 15.54 6.03 -1.40
N ASP A 166 16.04 4.81 -1.13
CA ASP A 166 17.43 4.57 -0.73
C ASP A 166 17.85 3.10 -1.02
N HIS A 167 19.15 2.78 -0.89
CA HIS A 167 19.67 1.43 -1.08
C HIS A 167 20.93 1.13 -0.24
N ARG A 168 21.19 -0.15 -0.01
CA ARG A 168 22.43 -0.68 0.57
C ARG A 168 22.94 -1.84 -0.29
N THR A 169 24.26 -1.96 -0.38
CA THR A 169 24.94 -3.10 -1.01
C THR A 169 25.87 -3.73 0.01
N LEU A 170 25.81 -5.05 0.16
CA LEU A 170 26.64 -5.81 1.11
C LEU A 170 27.22 -7.05 0.44
N PRO A 171 28.42 -7.52 0.81
CA PRO A 171 28.90 -8.83 0.36
C PRO A 171 27.91 -9.93 0.76
N VAL A 172 27.70 -10.95 -0.10
CA VAL A 172 26.72 -12.01 0.13
C VAL A 172 26.95 -12.80 1.44
N GLU A 173 28.19 -12.84 1.92
CA GLU A 173 28.59 -13.49 3.18
C GLU A 173 28.18 -12.71 4.44
N THR A 174 27.75 -11.45 4.27
CA THR A 174 27.31 -10.58 5.37
C THR A 174 25.82 -10.81 5.63
N ASP A 175 25.41 -10.85 6.90
CA ASP A 175 24.00 -10.88 7.27
C ASP A 175 23.32 -9.56 6.84
N PRO A 176 22.31 -9.60 5.94
CA PRO A 176 21.64 -8.39 5.46
C PRO A 176 20.61 -7.83 6.46
N ALA A 177 20.26 -8.56 7.52
CA ALA A 177 19.18 -8.16 8.44
C ALA A 177 19.37 -6.77 9.09
N PRO A 178 20.57 -6.37 9.55
CA PRO A 178 20.79 -5.03 10.10
C PRO A 178 20.53 -3.90 9.08
N ALA A 179 20.98 -4.09 7.83
CA ALA A 179 20.76 -3.10 6.78
C ALA A 179 19.29 -3.00 6.35
N VAL A 180 18.54 -4.12 6.40
CA VAL A 180 17.09 -4.08 6.25
C VAL A 180 16.44 -3.26 7.37
N GLN A 181 16.86 -3.44 8.62
CA GLN A 181 16.33 -2.68 9.76
C GLN A 181 16.62 -1.18 9.65
N GLU A 182 17.80 -0.80 9.17
CA GLU A 182 18.14 0.61 8.92
C GLU A 182 17.21 1.23 7.86
N LEU A 183 16.99 0.56 6.73
CA LEU A 183 16.07 1.03 5.69
C LEU A 183 14.61 1.05 6.15
N VAL A 184 14.22 0.11 7.01
CA VAL A 184 12.91 0.11 7.69
C VAL A 184 12.76 1.34 8.59
N ALA A 185 13.81 1.72 9.31
CA ALA A 185 13.81 2.92 10.15
C ALA A 185 13.79 4.21 9.30
N GLU A 186 14.60 4.28 8.25
CA GLU A 186 14.67 5.43 7.32
C GLU A 186 13.34 5.65 6.59
N SER A 187 12.61 4.58 6.27
CA SER A 187 11.23 4.67 5.78
C SER A 187 10.30 5.46 6.71
N ASN A 188 10.55 5.49 8.02
CA ASN A 188 9.77 6.29 8.97
C ASN A 188 10.16 7.77 8.92
N ASP A 189 11.44 8.08 8.71
CA ASP A 189 11.93 9.47 8.60
C ASP A 189 11.46 10.15 7.30
N LEU A 190 11.06 9.36 6.31
CA LEU A 190 10.47 9.83 5.05
C LEU A 190 8.96 10.15 5.16
N ILE A 191 8.33 9.85 6.30
CA ILE A 191 6.96 10.29 6.56
C ILE A 191 7.04 11.74 7.03
N GLU A 192 6.36 12.65 6.32
CA GLU A 192 6.20 14.02 6.81
C GLU A 192 5.49 13.96 8.19
N PRO A 193 6.02 14.61 9.24
CA PRO A 193 5.35 14.62 10.54
C PRO A 193 4.00 15.32 10.40
N ASP A 194 2.96 14.76 11.05
CA ASP A 194 1.65 15.41 11.14
C ASP A 194 1.82 16.85 11.65
N GLU A 195 1.30 17.84 10.91
CA GLU A 195 1.36 19.26 11.32
C GLU A 195 0.42 19.57 12.52
N GLU A 196 -0.19 18.56 13.15
CA GLU A 196 -1.05 18.70 14.33
C GLU A 196 -0.28 18.52 15.66
N ASP A 197 0.72 19.37 15.90
CA ASP A 197 1.20 19.63 17.27
C ASP A 197 1.84 21.04 17.34
N THR A 198 1.03 22.08 17.14
CA THR A 198 1.34 23.46 17.60
C THR A 198 0.12 24.23 18.10
#